data_AF-A0A2R6GID1-F1
#
_entry.id   AF-A0A2R6GID1-F1
#
_cell.length_a   1.000
_cell.length_b   1.000
_cell.length_c   1.000
_cell.angle_alpha   90.00
_cell.angle_beta   90.00
_cell.angle_gamma   90.00
#
_symmetry.space_group_name_H-M   'P 1'
#
loop_
_entity.id
_entity.type
_entity.pdbx_description
1 polymer ?
#
loop_
_entity_poly.entity_id
_entity_poly.type
_entity_poly.pdbx_seq_one_letter_code
_entity_poly.pdbx_strand_id
1 'polypeptide(L)'
;MDPEDAGGVRADVDVVVEGVAAETAGIEPPVQSVPEGAVFRAVAVGVDVAVVDVEPADVVVPVPLVFDDVGIGRVGAVGRLLRTAPPAERPGDGGVPARDDRDREESGRETEGSHTPYEPPRFEYLVYDCHPVRALLFTGDEPLYLPRYLAPILERHADCFEAVVVAPPARPRTEQVRRQYRMFGPVDFLRMGALFLRGRALDALDAVGGLGRRYTGRFHSVRRLAAAHDLPVWRADDVDDPAFVDRVRALDPDLYLSVVAGQRLGAELLSIPDDAVNLHGSLLPKYRGRAVGFWPLYHGDDRTGVTAHVMTREWDAGPIIERRSFRLSADDTVHDVYRRLSDVGADLACDLLERYPTDFETRPNETTPDDYHTLPTPAERRRFRRRGNAFL
;
A
#
# COMPACT_ATOMS: atom_id res chain seq x y z
N MET A 1 38.03 -12.28 14.16
CA MET A 1 38.24 -12.49 12.72
C MET A 1 37.09 -11.80 12.03
N ASP A 2 37.43 -10.89 11.14
CA ASP A 2 36.59 -9.85 10.53
C ASP A 2 35.37 -10.38 9.75
N PRO A 3 34.31 -9.58 9.59
CA PRO A 3 33.12 -9.89 8.80
C PRO A 3 33.30 -9.64 7.28
N GLU A 4 34.51 -9.80 6.74
CA GLU A 4 34.80 -9.52 5.31
C GLU A 4 34.67 -10.74 4.36
N ASP A 5 34.30 -11.93 4.84
CA ASP A 5 34.22 -13.16 4.02
C ASP A 5 32.79 -13.61 3.63
N ALA A 6 31.81 -12.70 3.63
CA ALA A 6 30.53 -12.97 2.96
C ALA A 6 30.68 -12.71 1.46
N GLY A 7 31.07 -13.74 0.71
CA GLY A 7 31.17 -13.72 -0.75
C GLY A 7 29.84 -13.41 -1.42
N GLY A 8 29.54 -12.12 -1.61
CA GLY A 8 28.43 -11.65 -2.43
C GLY A 8 28.75 -11.83 -3.91
N VAL A 9 27.91 -12.56 -4.63
CA VAL A 9 27.98 -12.67 -6.09
C VAL A 9 27.45 -11.37 -6.70
N ARG A 10 28.32 -10.61 -7.38
CA ARG A 10 27.91 -9.50 -8.27
C ARG A 10 27.55 -10.08 -9.63
N ALA A 11 26.32 -9.84 -10.08
CA ALA A 11 25.91 -10.11 -11.46
C ALA A 11 25.59 -8.77 -12.15
N ASP A 12 26.31 -8.50 -13.24
CA ASP A 12 25.94 -7.44 -14.19
C ASP A 12 24.84 -7.99 -15.11
N VAL A 13 23.72 -7.28 -15.24
CA VAL A 13 22.55 -7.71 -16.02
C VAL A 13 22.35 -6.76 -17.20
N ASP A 14 22.38 -7.29 -18.42
CA ASP A 14 22.03 -6.57 -19.65
C ASP A 14 20.53 -6.76 -19.95
N VAL A 15 19.77 -5.67 -20.02
CA VAL A 15 18.34 -5.69 -20.40
C VAL A 15 18.20 -5.13 -21.82
N VAL A 16 17.67 -5.93 -22.73
CA VAL A 16 17.38 -5.53 -24.12
C VAL A 16 15.88 -5.24 -24.25
N VAL A 17 15.52 -4.01 -24.63
CA VAL A 17 14.13 -3.61 -24.94
C VAL A 17 14.00 -3.46 -26.46
N GLU A 18 13.23 -4.33 -27.11
CA GLU A 18 12.92 -4.21 -28.54
C GLU A 18 11.61 -3.46 -28.78
N GLY A 19 11.66 -2.44 -29.65
CA GLY A 19 10.49 -1.94 -30.37
C GLY A 19 9.79 -0.69 -29.83
N VAL A 20 10.40 0.50 -29.99
CA VAL A 20 9.65 1.76 -30.10
C VAL A 20 10.29 2.63 -31.18
N ALA A 21 9.55 2.89 -32.27
CA ALA A 21 9.97 3.79 -33.33
C ALA A 21 9.80 5.24 -32.87
N ALA A 22 10.90 6.00 -32.79
CA ALA A 22 10.89 7.42 -32.47
C ALA A 22 10.80 8.26 -33.74
N GLU A 23 9.68 8.98 -33.94
CA GLU A 23 9.63 10.13 -34.86
C GLU A 23 10.36 11.32 -34.22
N THR A 24 11.41 11.79 -34.87
CA THR A 24 12.29 12.86 -34.39
C THR A 24 11.74 14.25 -34.68
N ALA A 25 11.53 15.07 -33.65
CA ALA A 25 11.35 16.51 -33.75
C ALA A 25 12.66 17.25 -33.40
N GLY A 26 13.46 17.56 -34.42
CA GLY A 26 14.04 18.89 -34.63
C GLY A 26 15.02 19.50 -33.62
N ILE A 27 16.01 18.77 -33.11
CA ILE A 27 17.25 19.35 -32.56
C ILE A 27 18.44 18.46 -32.99
N GLU A 28 19.35 18.98 -33.82
CA GLU A 28 20.56 18.26 -34.28
C GLU A 28 21.76 18.50 -33.33
N PRO A 29 22.40 17.42 -32.83
CA PRO A 29 23.84 17.39 -32.56
C PRO A 29 24.53 16.24 -33.35
N PRO A 30 25.87 16.17 -33.41
CA PRO A 30 26.61 15.76 -34.60
C PRO A 30 26.40 14.29 -34.95
N VAL A 31 26.01 14.04 -36.20
CA VAL A 31 25.95 12.70 -36.79
C VAL A 31 27.37 12.13 -36.92
N GLN A 32 27.77 11.30 -35.96
CA GLN A 32 28.50 10.08 -36.30
C GLN A 32 27.47 8.95 -36.30
N SER A 33 27.29 8.32 -37.46
CA SER A 33 26.38 7.20 -37.66
C SER A 33 26.59 6.14 -36.57
N VAL A 34 25.60 5.96 -35.71
CA VAL A 34 25.56 4.86 -34.75
C VAL A 34 25.33 3.57 -35.56
N PRO A 35 26.19 2.54 -35.47
CA PRO A 35 25.96 1.28 -36.18
C PRO A 35 24.68 0.61 -35.68
N GLU A 36 23.93 -0.05 -36.58
CA GLU A 36 22.92 -1.03 -36.18
C GLU A 36 23.55 -2.05 -35.21
N GLY A 37 23.02 -2.14 -34.00
CA GLY A 37 23.56 -3.00 -32.93
C GLY A 37 24.35 -2.29 -31.83
N ALA A 38 24.30 -0.96 -31.72
CA ALA A 38 24.91 -0.27 -30.57
C ALA A 38 24.18 -0.62 -29.25
N VAL A 39 24.94 -1.17 -28.30
CA VAL A 39 24.47 -1.54 -26.96
C VAL A 39 24.63 -0.34 -26.03
N PHE A 40 23.54 0.07 -25.36
CA PHE A 40 23.57 1.09 -24.31
C PHE A 40 23.68 0.43 -22.94
N ARG A 41 24.45 1.07 -22.04
CA ARG A 41 24.73 0.57 -20.70
C ARG A 41 23.88 1.35 -19.69
N ALA A 42 22.91 0.70 -19.05
CA ALA A 42 22.22 1.22 -17.87
C ALA A 42 22.84 0.61 -16.60
N VAL A 43 23.13 1.43 -15.60
CA VAL A 43 23.75 0.99 -14.34
C VAL A 43 22.71 1.02 -13.23
N ALA A 44 22.37 -0.15 -12.67
CA ALA A 44 21.60 -0.25 -11.43
C ALA A 44 22.54 -0.06 -10.22
N VAL A 45 22.21 0.87 -9.32
CA VAL A 45 23.02 1.16 -8.13
C VAL A 45 22.29 0.68 -6.87
N GLY A 46 22.86 -0.33 -6.20
CA GLY A 46 22.74 -0.51 -4.75
C GLY A 46 21.56 -1.33 -4.21
N VAL A 47 21.54 -2.65 -4.46
CA VAL A 47 20.82 -3.58 -3.58
C VAL A 47 21.74 -4.76 -3.26
N ASP A 48 22.22 -4.85 -2.02
CA ASP A 48 22.90 -6.03 -1.50
C ASP A 48 21.85 -7.11 -1.22
N VAL A 49 21.76 -8.13 -2.07
CA VAL A 49 20.88 -9.29 -1.85
C VAL A 49 21.69 -10.40 -1.19
N ALA A 50 21.49 -10.61 0.11
CA ALA A 50 22.00 -11.78 0.80
C ALA A 50 21.12 -12.99 0.46
N VAL A 51 21.59 -13.86 -0.41
CA VAL A 51 20.94 -15.16 -0.70
C VAL A 51 21.33 -16.14 0.41
N VAL A 52 20.43 -16.38 1.37
CA VAL A 52 20.57 -17.45 2.37
C VAL A 52 19.70 -18.60 1.91
N ASP A 53 20.33 -19.74 1.58
CA ASP A 53 19.74 -21.07 1.29
C ASP A 53 18.20 -21.12 1.32
N VAL A 54 17.57 -20.88 0.16
CA VAL A 54 16.14 -21.08 -0.03
C VAL A 54 15.93 -22.17 -1.07
N GLU A 55 15.24 -23.24 -0.67
CA GLU A 55 14.68 -24.26 -1.57
C GLU A 55 13.82 -23.61 -2.69
N PRO A 56 13.64 -24.27 -3.84
CA PRO A 56 13.23 -23.63 -5.09
C PRO A 56 11.77 -23.15 -5.03
N ALA A 57 11.58 -21.90 -4.64
CA ALA A 57 10.37 -21.13 -4.87
C ALA A 57 10.78 -19.80 -5.50
N ASP A 58 9.99 -19.36 -6.48
CA ASP A 58 10.27 -18.22 -7.35
C ASP A 58 10.73 -16.98 -6.56
N VAL A 59 11.94 -16.47 -6.86
CA VAL A 59 12.48 -15.28 -6.20
C VAL A 59 11.97 -14.04 -6.97
N VAL A 60 11.04 -13.32 -6.37
CA VAL A 60 10.56 -12.04 -6.91
C VAL A 60 11.50 -10.93 -6.45
N VAL A 61 12.24 -10.32 -7.38
CA VAL A 61 13.06 -9.13 -7.10
C VAL A 61 12.46 -7.95 -7.86
N PRO A 62 11.85 -6.96 -7.17
CA PRO A 62 11.38 -5.75 -7.83
C PRO A 62 12.60 -4.90 -8.24
N VAL A 63 12.81 -4.72 -9.54
CA VAL A 63 13.84 -3.80 -10.07
C VAL A 63 13.14 -2.53 -10.58
N PRO A 64 13.33 -1.37 -9.95
CA PRO A 64 12.82 -0.12 -10.49
C PRO A 64 13.64 0.29 -11.71
N LEU A 65 13.01 0.33 -12.88
CA LEU A 65 13.57 0.95 -14.10
C LEU A 65 13.06 2.39 -14.18
N VAL A 66 13.98 3.36 -14.25
CA VAL A 66 13.68 4.77 -14.49
C VAL A 66 14.03 5.07 -15.94
N PHE A 67 13.04 5.44 -16.75
CA PHE A 67 13.25 5.94 -18.11
C PHE A 67 13.19 7.46 -18.08
N ASP A 68 14.27 8.12 -18.48
CA ASP A 68 14.27 9.56 -18.71
C ASP A 68 13.45 9.85 -19.99
N ASP A 69 12.36 10.59 -19.82
CA ASP A 69 11.62 11.34 -20.86
C ASP A 69 10.80 10.62 -21.94
N VAL A 70 10.14 9.49 -21.64
CA VAL A 70 8.92 9.08 -22.35
C VAL A 70 7.96 8.35 -21.39
N GLY A 71 6.76 8.90 -21.18
CA GLY A 71 5.53 8.20 -20.74
C GLY A 71 5.63 7.21 -19.57
N ILE A 72 5.00 7.55 -18.44
CA ILE A 72 4.97 6.76 -17.21
C ILE A 72 4.47 5.33 -17.47
N GLY A 73 5.41 4.38 -17.44
CA GLY A 73 5.18 2.96 -17.22
C GLY A 73 6.30 2.44 -16.35
N ARG A 74 5.98 1.87 -15.18
CA ARG A 74 6.93 0.98 -14.52
C ARG A 74 7.01 -0.29 -15.38
N VAL A 75 8.17 -0.91 -15.47
CA VAL A 75 8.33 -2.25 -16.05
C VAL A 75 8.90 -3.12 -14.96
N GLY A 76 8.12 -4.07 -14.47
CA GLY A 76 8.58 -5.09 -13.54
C GLY A 76 9.12 -6.30 -14.32
N ALA A 77 10.31 -6.78 -13.98
CA ALA A 77 10.86 -8.02 -14.53
C ALA A 77 10.86 -9.09 -13.43
N VAL A 78 10.24 -10.25 -13.69
CA VAL A 78 10.39 -11.44 -12.84
C VAL A 78 11.29 -12.42 -13.59
N GLY A 79 12.44 -12.75 -13.00
CA GLY A 79 13.38 -13.72 -13.55
C GLY A 79 13.19 -15.10 -12.92
N ARG A 80 13.10 -16.15 -13.75
CA ARG A 80 13.13 -17.54 -13.26
C ARG A 80 14.50 -18.15 -13.51
N LEU A 81 15.16 -18.64 -12.47
CA LEU A 81 16.43 -19.37 -12.62
C LEU A 81 16.14 -20.75 -13.21
N LEU A 82 16.39 -20.95 -14.50
CA LEU A 82 16.35 -22.28 -15.10
C LEU A 82 17.64 -23.03 -14.69
N ARG A 83 17.49 -24.19 -14.04
CA ARG A 83 18.62 -25.07 -13.70
C ARG A 83 19.47 -25.33 -14.95
N THR A 84 20.74 -24.94 -14.92
CA THR A 84 21.75 -25.59 -15.76
C THR A 84 21.97 -27.00 -15.19
N ALA A 85 21.96 -28.01 -16.06
CA ALA A 85 22.23 -29.38 -15.63
C ALA A 85 23.60 -29.45 -14.95
N PRO A 86 23.78 -30.21 -13.85
CA PRO A 86 25.10 -30.33 -13.24
C PRO A 86 26.06 -30.97 -14.24
N PRO A 87 27.35 -30.53 -14.27
CA PRO A 87 28.34 -31.18 -15.10
C PRO A 87 28.46 -32.64 -14.68
N ALA A 88 28.54 -33.55 -15.67
CA ALA A 88 28.65 -34.98 -15.43
C ALA A 88 29.80 -35.27 -14.43
N GLU A 89 29.47 -35.95 -13.33
CA GLU A 89 30.45 -36.42 -12.34
C GLU A 89 31.46 -37.34 -13.04
N ARG A 90 32.75 -37.04 -12.87
CA ARG A 90 33.82 -38.01 -13.20
C ARG A 90 33.68 -39.20 -12.24
N PRO A 91 33.81 -40.45 -12.71
CA PRO A 91 33.65 -41.62 -11.85
C PRO A 91 34.74 -41.62 -10.76
N GLY A 92 34.29 -41.84 -9.53
CA GLY A 92 35.03 -41.63 -8.30
C GLY A 92 36.27 -42.50 -8.13
N ASP A 93 37.24 -41.93 -7.40
CA ASP A 93 38.36 -42.66 -6.83
C ASP A 93 37.91 -43.26 -5.49
N GLY A 94 37.98 -44.58 -5.39
CA GLY A 94 37.57 -45.34 -4.23
C GLY A 94 38.42 -46.60 -4.10
N GLY A 95 39.39 -46.56 -3.19
CA GLY A 95 39.89 -47.74 -2.48
C GLY A 95 41.14 -48.43 -3.06
N VAL A 96 42.24 -48.26 -2.32
CA VAL A 96 43.45 -49.13 -2.36
C VAL A 96 43.09 -50.54 -1.84
N PRO A 97 43.61 -51.64 -2.44
CA PRO A 97 44.73 -52.34 -1.81
C PRO A 97 45.83 -52.92 -2.74
N ALA A 98 47.08 -52.73 -2.30
CA ALA A 98 48.24 -53.63 -2.27
C ALA A 98 48.82 -54.35 -3.53
N ARG A 99 50.15 -54.10 -3.73
CA ARG A 99 51.24 -54.90 -4.39
C ARG A 99 51.11 -55.06 -5.93
N ASP A 100 52.14 -55.06 -6.76
CA ASP A 100 53.55 -55.51 -6.69
C ASP A 100 54.40 -54.80 -7.79
N ASP A 101 55.71 -54.93 -7.66
CA ASP A 101 56.83 -54.31 -8.39
C ASP A 101 56.79 -54.25 -9.95
N ARG A 102 57.30 -53.14 -10.52
CA ARG A 102 58.50 -53.05 -11.40
C ARG A 102 58.43 -51.91 -12.45
N ASP A 103 59.57 -51.22 -12.54
CA ASP A 103 60.20 -50.60 -13.72
C ASP A 103 59.61 -49.33 -14.39
N ARG A 104 60.48 -48.31 -14.32
CA ARG A 104 60.96 -47.41 -15.40
C ARG A 104 60.15 -46.18 -15.85
N GLU A 105 60.74 -45.04 -15.48
CA GLU A 105 61.27 -43.97 -16.36
C GLU A 105 60.37 -43.21 -17.36
N GLU A 106 60.58 -41.89 -17.28
CA GLU A 106 60.55 -40.88 -18.35
C GLU A 106 59.27 -40.10 -18.71
N SER A 107 59.37 -38.84 -18.31
CA SER A 107 59.32 -37.66 -19.19
C SER A 107 57.98 -36.92 -19.31
N GLY A 108 58.10 -35.60 -19.18
CA GLY A 108 57.00 -34.68 -19.01
C GLY A 108 56.18 -34.46 -20.27
N ARG A 109 54.91 -34.16 -20.06
CA ARG A 109 54.06 -33.40 -20.95
C ARG A 109 53.14 -32.56 -20.08
N GLU A 110 53.32 -31.24 -20.16
CA GLU A 110 52.34 -30.26 -19.72
C GLU A 110 51.03 -30.56 -20.46
N THR A 111 50.00 -30.97 -19.73
CA THR A 111 48.64 -31.06 -20.27
C THR A 111 47.98 -29.72 -20.07
N GLU A 112 47.80 -28.99 -21.17
CA GLU A 112 46.93 -27.83 -21.28
C GLU A 112 45.60 -28.11 -20.57
N GLY A 113 45.32 -27.35 -19.51
CA GLY A 113 44.04 -27.43 -18.81
C GLY A 113 42.93 -27.06 -19.78
N SER A 114 42.00 -27.99 -20.01
CA SER A 114 40.77 -27.74 -20.75
C SER A 114 39.99 -26.63 -20.04
N HIS A 115 40.07 -25.41 -20.53
CA HIS A 115 39.15 -24.34 -20.17
C HIS A 115 37.79 -24.69 -20.79
N THR A 116 36.91 -25.29 -19.99
CA THR A 116 35.48 -25.30 -20.34
C THR A 116 35.04 -23.83 -20.33
N PRO A 117 34.51 -23.28 -21.44
CA PRO A 117 33.98 -21.93 -21.43
C PRO A 117 32.90 -21.83 -20.36
N TYR A 118 33.03 -20.85 -19.47
CA TYR A 118 31.95 -20.48 -18.57
C TYR A 118 30.77 -20.01 -19.44
N GLU A 119 29.73 -20.83 -19.56
CA GLU A 119 28.45 -20.39 -20.11
C GLU A 119 27.73 -19.63 -18.99
N PRO A 120 27.54 -18.30 -19.12
CA PRO A 120 26.78 -17.55 -18.13
C PRO A 120 25.34 -18.11 -18.08
N PRO A 121 24.73 -18.16 -16.88
CA PRO A 121 23.35 -18.60 -16.74
C PRO A 121 22.44 -17.78 -17.65
N ARG A 122 21.59 -18.47 -18.43
CA ARG A 122 20.54 -17.83 -19.22
C ARG A 122 19.34 -17.59 -18.31
N PHE A 123 19.00 -16.33 -18.13
CA PHE A 123 17.79 -15.91 -17.42
C PHE A 123 16.66 -15.70 -18.42
N GLU A 124 15.52 -16.32 -18.18
CA GLU A 124 14.28 -16.00 -18.88
C GLU A 124 13.57 -14.93 -18.03
N TYR A 125 13.43 -13.73 -18.58
CA TYR A 125 12.74 -12.61 -17.93
C TYR A 125 11.33 -12.51 -18.51
N LEU A 126 10.32 -12.63 -17.65
CA LEU A 126 8.96 -12.24 -17.98
C LEU A 126 8.87 -10.72 -17.75
N VAL A 127 8.77 -9.97 -18.85
CA VAL A 127 8.44 -8.55 -18.85
C VAL A 127 6.92 -8.46 -18.73
N TYR A 128 6.44 -7.93 -17.61
CA TYR A 128 5.02 -7.63 -17.44
C TYR A 128 4.79 -6.15 -17.75
N ASP A 129 3.76 -5.86 -18.55
CA ASP A 129 3.15 -4.54 -18.58
C ASP A 129 2.44 -4.31 -17.23
N CYS A 130 3.16 -3.79 -16.23
CA CYS A 130 2.47 -3.30 -15.03
C CYS A 130 1.78 -2.00 -15.37
N HIS A 131 0.49 -2.11 -15.69
CA HIS A 131 -0.39 -0.96 -15.73
C HIS A 131 -0.39 -0.34 -14.32
N PRO A 132 -0.16 0.98 -14.20
CA PRO A 132 -0.32 1.65 -12.92
C PRO A 132 -1.76 1.44 -12.44
N VAL A 133 -1.90 1.00 -11.20
CA VAL A 133 -3.18 0.77 -10.54
C VAL A 133 -4.04 2.03 -10.64
N ARG A 134 -5.27 1.91 -11.14
CA ARG A 134 -6.22 3.02 -11.23
C ARG A 134 -7.18 2.95 -10.06
N ALA A 135 -6.81 3.54 -8.94
CA ALA A 135 -7.64 3.52 -7.74
C ALA A 135 -8.48 4.79 -7.55
N LEU A 136 -9.64 4.64 -6.91
CA LEU A 136 -10.42 5.73 -6.35
C LEU A 136 -10.40 5.67 -4.82
N LEU A 137 -10.06 6.80 -4.19
CA LEU A 137 -10.04 6.93 -2.73
C LEU A 137 -11.36 7.54 -2.24
N PHE A 138 -12.25 6.72 -1.67
CA PHE A 138 -13.51 7.17 -1.08
C PHE A 138 -13.32 7.59 0.38
N THR A 139 -13.77 8.79 0.73
CA THR A 139 -13.62 9.32 2.09
C THR A 139 -14.67 10.37 2.46
N GLY A 140 -14.60 10.89 3.68
CA GLY A 140 -15.38 12.02 4.18
C GLY A 140 -14.65 13.36 4.07
N ASP A 141 -15.24 14.41 4.62
CA ASP A 141 -14.59 15.73 4.74
C ASP A 141 -14.63 16.21 6.19
N GLU A 142 -13.54 15.95 6.90
CA GLU A 142 -13.34 16.44 8.26
C GLU A 142 -11.85 16.74 8.53
N PRO A 143 -11.52 17.75 9.35
CA PRO A 143 -10.16 18.30 9.46
C PRO A 143 -9.28 17.66 10.56
N LEU A 144 -9.81 16.76 11.38
CA LEU A 144 -9.14 16.27 12.60
C LEU A 144 -8.30 15.03 12.37
N TYR A 145 -8.90 13.97 11.81
CA TYR A 145 -8.29 12.65 11.74
C TYR A 145 -8.03 12.23 10.30
N LEU A 146 -8.92 12.55 9.35
CA LEU A 146 -8.77 12.18 7.95
C LEU A 146 -7.49 12.70 7.30
N PRO A 147 -7.06 13.97 7.46
CA PRO A 147 -5.78 14.41 6.90
C PRO A 147 -4.59 13.63 7.48
N ARG A 148 -4.66 13.20 8.75
CA ARG A 148 -3.64 12.36 9.37
C ARG A 148 -3.64 10.94 8.81
N TYR A 149 -4.83 10.39 8.56
CA TYR A 149 -5.00 9.06 7.99
C TYR A 149 -4.52 9.03 6.54
N LEU A 150 -4.93 10.01 5.73
CA LEU A 150 -4.68 9.99 4.29
C LEU A 150 -3.30 10.48 3.89
N ALA A 151 -2.63 11.30 4.70
CA ALA A 151 -1.33 11.89 4.32
C ALA A 151 -0.28 10.82 3.99
N PRO A 152 -0.01 9.81 4.84
CA PRO A 152 0.99 8.79 4.50
C PRO A 152 0.64 7.99 3.25
N ILE A 153 -0.67 7.76 3.01
CA ILE A 153 -1.16 7.03 1.84
C ILE A 153 -0.83 7.82 0.56
N LEU A 154 -1.20 9.11 0.52
CA LEU A 154 -0.98 9.94 -0.66
C LEU A 154 0.49 10.34 -0.83
N GLU A 155 1.26 10.45 0.26
CA GLU A 155 2.71 10.67 0.19
C GLU A 155 3.46 9.52 -0.48
N ARG A 156 2.99 8.28 -0.35
CA ARG A 156 3.65 7.08 -0.91
C ARG A 156 3.03 6.56 -2.20
N HIS A 157 1.73 6.76 -2.38
CA HIS A 157 0.94 6.08 -3.43
C HIS A 157 -0.02 7.02 -4.17
N ALA A 158 0.24 8.32 -4.21
CA ALA A 158 -0.60 9.24 -5.01
C ALA A 158 -0.66 8.84 -6.49
N ASP A 159 0.40 8.23 -7.03
CA ASP A 159 0.48 7.71 -8.39
C ASP A 159 -0.51 6.56 -8.67
N CYS A 160 -1.04 5.91 -7.63
CA CYS A 160 -2.06 4.88 -7.76
C CYS A 160 -3.49 5.44 -7.83
N PHE A 161 -3.71 6.74 -7.58
CA PHE A 161 -5.06 7.31 -7.49
C PHE A 161 -5.38 8.21 -8.66
N GLU A 162 -6.57 8.05 -9.21
CA GLU A 162 -7.11 8.94 -10.25
C GLU A 162 -7.88 10.12 -9.65
N ALA A 163 -8.51 9.91 -8.49
CA ALA A 163 -9.22 10.95 -7.76
C ALA A 163 -9.46 10.57 -6.29
N VAL A 164 -9.65 11.62 -5.48
CA VAL A 164 -10.21 11.48 -4.13
C VAL A 164 -11.70 11.82 -4.16
N VAL A 165 -12.54 10.85 -3.83
CA VAL A 165 -14.00 11.00 -3.75
C VAL A 165 -14.41 11.34 -2.33
N VAL A 166 -14.85 12.57 -2.12
CA VAL A 166 -15.46 13.03 -0.88
C VAL A 166 -16.96 12.77 -0.95
N ALA A 167 -17.41 11.75 -0.21
CA ALA A 167 -18.81 11.34 -0.08
C ALA A 167 -19.34 11.73 1.31
N PRO A 168 -19.85 12.97 1.50
CA PRO A 168 -20.37 13.42 2.79
C PRO A 168 -21.61 12.62 3.19
N PRO A 169 -21.95 12.52 4.49
CA PRO A 169 -23.16 11.81 4.91
C PRO A 169 -24.42 12.41 4.27
N ALA A 170 -25.32 11.57 3.77
CA ALA A 170 -26.58 11.96 3.13
C ALA A 170 -27.56 12.74 4.05
N ARG A 171 -27.26 12.85 5.35
CA ARG A 171 -28.12 13.54 6.32
C ARG A 171 -27.86 15.05 6.36
N PRO A 172 -28.88 15.88 6.61
CA PRO A 172 -28.71 17.32 6.81
C PRO A 172 -27.71 17.65 7.94
N ARG A 173 -26.94 18.73 7.76
CA ARG A 173 -25.93 19.17 8.74
C ARG A 173 -26.50 19.38 10.15
N THR A 174 -27.74 19.89 10.27
CA THR A 174 -28.42 20.12 11.56
C THR A 174 -28.61 18.82 12.35
N GLU A 175 -29.00 17.73 11.68
CA GLU A 175 -29.15 16.42 12.29
C GLU A 175 -27.79 15.86 12.73
N GLN A 176 -26.76 16.01 11.89
CA GLN A 176 -25.40 15.58 12.20
C GLN A 176 -24.89 16.27 13.48
N VAL A 177 -25.04 17.59 13.59
CA VAL A 177 -24.67 18.36 14.79
C VAL A 177 -25.43 17.87 16.02
N ARG A 178 -26.76 17.66 15.92
CA ARG A 178 -27.58 17.16 17.03
C ARG A 178 -27.11 15.78 17.52
N ARG A 179 -26.72 14.89 16.61
CA ARG A 179 -26.22 13.55 16.94
C ARG A 179 -24.84 13.61 17.61
N GLN A 180 -23.94 14.46 17.13
CA GLN A 180 -22.65 14.68 17.78
C GLN A 180 -22.81 15.28 19.18
N TYR A 181 -23.69 16.26 19.36
CA TYR A 181 -24.02 16.81 20.68
C TYR A 181 -24.54 15.74 21.64
N ARG A 182 -25.40 14.83 21.17
CA ARG A 182 -25.90 13.71 21.99
C ARG A 182 -24.77 12.74 22.37
N MET A 183 -23.89 12.40 21.43
CA MET A 183 -22.75 11.52 21.64
C MET A 183 -21.77 12.09 22.69
N PHE A 184 -21.32 13.33 22.51
CA PHE A 184 -20.28 13.94 23.36
C PHE A 184 -20.84 14.56 24.64
N GLY A 185 -22.09 15.00 24.65
CA GLY A 185 -22.63 15.86 25.70
C GLY A 185 -22.02 17.27 25.67
N PRO A 186 -22.50 18.21 26.50
CA PRO A 186 -22.22 19.63 26.33
C PRO A 186 -20.72 19.98 26.44
N VAL A 187 -20.02 19.42 27.43
CA VAL A 187 -18.60 19.75 27.68
C VAL A 187 -17.71 19.23 26.56
N ASP A 188 -17.78 17.93 26.23
CA ASP A 188 -16.90 17.37 25.20
C ASP A 188 -17.31 17.81 23.80
N PHE A 189 -18.59 18.13 23.58
CA PHE A 189 -19.03 18.72 22.32
C PHE A 189 -18.37 20.08 22.09
N LEU A 190 -18.30 20.93 23.11
CA LEU A 190 -17.60 22.22 23.01
C LEU A 190 -16.10 22.03 22.79
N ARG A 191 -15.47 21.10 23.52
CA ARG A 191 -14.03 20.85 23.37
C ARG A 191 -13.68 20.24 22.00
N MET A 192 -14.45 19.26 21.51
CA MET A 192 -14.34 18.74 20.15
C MET A 192 -14.62 19.81 19.10
N GLY A 193 -15.64 20.63 19.32
CA GLY A 193 -15.96 21.76 18.46
C GLY A 193 -14.79 22.74 18.35
N ALA A 194 -14.14 23.07 19.47
CA ALA A 194 -12.95 23.93 19.47
C ALA A 194 -11.78 23.31 18.70
N LEU A 195 -11.52 22.00 18.87
CA LEU A 195 -10.48 21.31 18.12
C LEU A 195 -10.78 21.31 16.61
N PHE A 196 -12.03 21.04 16.24
CA PHE A 196 -12.50 21.04 14.85
C PHE A 196 -12.39 22.43 14.22
N LEU A 197 -12.81 23.48 14.93
CA LEU A 197 -12.69 24.87 14.49
C LEU A 197 -11.23 25.29 14.34
N ARG A 198 -10.35 24.84 15.25
CA ARG A 198 -8.91 25.06 15.13
C ARG A 198 -8.36 24.42 13.85
N GLY A 199 -8.74 23.19 13.52
CA GLY A 199 -8.37 22.54 12.26
C GLY A 199 -8.82 23.33 11.03
N ARG A 200 -10.09 23.78 11.02
CA ARG A 200 -10.64 24.65 9.96
C ARG A 200 -9.89 25.98 9.84
N ALA A 201 -9.53 26.61 10.95
CA ALA A 201 -8.76 27.85 10.96
C ALA A 201 -7.34 27.63 10.40
N LEU A 202 -6.69 26.52 10.77
CA LEU A 202 -5.38 26.16 10.23
C LEU A 202 -5.45 25.87 8.72
N ASP A 203 -6.50 25.21 8.23
CA ASP A 203 -6.74 25.02 6.80
C ASP A 203 -6.97 26.35 6.05
N ALA A 204 -7.69 27.29 6.68
CA ALA A 204 -7.88 28.63 6.11
C ALA A 204 -6.58 29.42 6.04
N LEU A 205 -5.73 29.35 7.09
CA LEU A 205 -4.40 29.95 7.08
C LEU A 205 -3.48 29.28 6.05
N ASP A 206 -3.67 27.99 5.80
CA ASP A 206 -2.93 27.26 4.75
C ASP A 206 -3.30 27.75 3.34
N ALA A 207 -4.50 28.31 3.15
CA ALA A 207 -4.87 29.05 1.93
C ALA A 207 -3.99 30.25 1.68
N VAL A 208 -3.51 30.87 2.76
CA VAL A 208 -2.73 32.11 2.73
C VAL A 208 -1.25 31.72 2.71
N GLY A 209 -0.78 31.26 1.56
CA GLY A 209 0.65 30.98 1.34
C GLY A 209 1.21 29.80 2.15
N GLY A 210 0.38 28.83 2.51
CA GLY A 210 0.82 27.62 3.20
C GLY A 210 1.11 27.80 4.70
N LEU A 211 0.66 28.90 5.32
CA LEU A 211 1.05 29.26 6.70
C LEU A 211 0.58 28.23 7.73
N GLY A 212 -0.62 27.66 7.55
CA GLY A 212 -1.16 26.62 8.43
C GLY A 212 -0.28 25.37 8.47
N ARG A 213 0.16 24.88 7.30
CA ARG A 213 1.12 23.77 7.22
C ARG A 213 2.48 24.14 7.78
N ARG A 214 3.02 25.32 7.46
CA ARG A 214 4.32 25.76 8.01
C ARG A 214 4.33 25.80 9.54
N TYR A 215 3.22 26.18 10.16
CA TYR A 215 3.11 26.22 11.62
C TYR A 215 2.97 24.83 12.27
N THR A 216 2.39 23.85 11.57
CA THR A 216 2.02 22.56 12.18
C THR A 216 2.71 21.33 11.59
N GLY A 217 3.39 21.48 10.45
CA GLY A 217 3.97 20.38 9.68
C GLY A 217 2.96 19.42 9.05
N ARG A 218 1.66 19.76 8.99
CA ARG A 218 0.61 18.83 8.52
C ARG A 218 -0.56 19.51 7.84
N PHE A 219 -1.27 18.77 7.01
CA PHE A 219 -2.54 19.19 6.38
C PHE A 219 -3.71 19.16 7.38
N HIS A 220 -4.73 19.97 7.11
CA HIS A 220 -5.97 20.06 7.91
C HIS A 220 -7.24 19.98 7.05
N SER A 221 -7.12 19.59 5.78
CA SER A 221 -8.24 19.21 4.92
C SER A 221 -7.82 18.18 3.89
N VAL A 222 -8.74 17.27 3.56
CA VAL A 222 -8.56 16.27 2.49
C VAL A 222 -8.31 16.97 1.15
N ARG A 223 -9.05 18.06 0.89
CA ARG A 223 -8.94 18.82 -0.36
C ARG A 223 -7.54 19.39 -0.59
N ARG A 224 -6.91 19.97 0.43
CA ARG A 224 -5.54 20.49 0.27
C ARG A 224 -4.49 19.42 0.19
N LEU A 225 -4.69 18.32 0.93
CA LEU A 225 -3.81 17.17 0.85
C LEU A 225 -3.82 16.62 -0.57
N ALA A 226 -4.99 16.30 -1.12
CA ALA A 226 -5.14 15.83 -2.50
C ALA A 226 -4.52 16.80 -3.52
N ALA A 227 -4.80 18.09 -3.40
CA ALA A 227 -4.23 19.11 -4.30
C ALA A 227 -2.71 19.25 -4.19
N ALA A 228 -2.08 18.87 -3.08
CA ALA A 228 -0.63 18.87 -2.94
C ALA A 228 0.04 17.66 -3.62
N HIS A 229 -0.76 16.68 -4.01
CA HIS A 229 -0.36 15.49 -4.77
C HIS A 229 -1.00 15.47 -6.17
N ASP A 230 -1.44 16.63 -6.66
CA ASP A 230 -2.06 16.80 -7.99
C ASP A 230 -3.31 15.92 -8.26
N LEU A 231 -3.98 15.47 -7.20
CA LEU A 231 -5.18 14.65 -7.29
C LEU A 231 -6.46 15.51 -7.34
N PRO A 232 -7.35 15.30 -8.33
CA PRO A 232 -8.64 15.95 -8.34
C PRO A 232 -9.52 15.43 -7.21
N VAL A 233 -10.32 16.32 -6.62
CA VAL A 233 -11.31 15.95 -5.60
C VAL A 233 -12.70 15.98 -6.18
N TRP A 234 -13.37 14.84 -6.16
CA TRP A 234 -14.76 14.72 -6.60
C TRP A 234 -15.66 14.74 -5.38
N ARG A 235 -16.69 15.59 -5.41
CA ARG A 235 -17.69 15.63 -4.35
C ARG A 235 -18.94 14.90 -4.83
N ALA A 236 -19.25 13.77 -4.22
CA ALA A 236 -20.43 12.97 -4.51
C ALA A 236 -21.47 13.21 -3.41
N ASP A 237 -22.39 14.16 -3.64
CA ASP A 237 -23.49 14.40 -2.69
C ASP A 237 -24.46 13.21 -2.62
N ASP A 238 -24.59 12.46 -3.71
CA ASP A 238 -25.18 11.13 -3.79
C ASP A 238 -24.22 10.24 -4.60
N VAL A 239 -23.72 9.15 -3.99
CA VAL A 239 -22.81 8.21 -4.66
C VAL A 239 -23.54 7.28 -5.65
N ASP A 240 -24.87 7.21 -5.55
CA ASP A 240 -25.72 6.42 -6.45
C ASP A 240 -26.33 7.27 -7.57
N ASP A 241 -25.95 8.56 -7.68
CA ASP A 241 -26.38 9.41 -8.80
C ASP A 241 -25.88 8.83 -10.13
N PRO A 242 -26.76 8.62 -11.13
CA PRO A 242 -26.37 7.99 -12.40
C PRO A 242 -25.22 8.71 -13.12
N ALA A 243 -25.16 10.05 -13.07
CA ALA A 243 -24.08 10.78 -13.72
C ALA A 243 -22.74 10.61 -12.99
N PHE A 244 -22.77 10.45 -11.66
CA PHE A 244 -21.58 10.08 -10.90
C PHE A 244 -21.14 8.64 -11.20
N VAL A 245 -22.08 7.69 -11.22
CA VAL A 245 -21.79 6.29 -11.56
C VAL A 245 -21.23 6.16 -12.98
N ASP A 246 -21.81 6.85 -13.96
CA ASP A 246 -21.33 6.86 -15.34
C ASP A 246 -19.92 7.46 -15.47
N ARG A 247 -19.64 8.53 -14.70
CA ARG A 247 -18.30 9.11 -14.63
C ARG A 247 -17.28 8.12 -14.08
N VAL A 248 -17.62 7.41 -13.00
CA VAL A 248 -16.74 6.41 -12.40
C VAL A 248 -16.55 5.22 -13.35
N ARG A 249 -17.61 4.79 -14.03
CA ARG A 249 -17.54 3.71 -15.02
C ARG A 249 -16.65 4.06 -16.21
N ALA A 250 -16.71 5.31 -16.68
CA ALA A 250 -15.84 5.79 -17.76
C ALA A 250 -14.36 5.88 -17.36
N LEU A 251 -14.05 5.98 -16.06
CA LEU A 251 -12.68 5.93 -15.55
C LEU A 251 -12.12 4.50 -15.56
N ASP A 252 -12.99 3.48 -15.47
CA ASP A 252 -12.60 2.08 -15.40
C ASP A 252 -11.58 1.78 -14.28
N PRO A 253 -11.86 2.13 -13.02
CA PRO A 253 -10.92 1.95 -11.92
C PRO A 253 -10.78 0.48 -11.55
N ASP A 254 -9.57 0.04 -11.20
CA ASP A 254 -9.29 -1.33 -10.79
C ASP A 254 -9.62 -1.54 -9.30
N LEU A 255 -9.45 -0.48 -8.49
CA LEU A 255 -9.57 -0.54 -7.03
C LEU A 255 -10.37 0.62 -6.45
N TYR A 256 -11.30 0.33 -5.53
CA TYR A 256 -11.75 1.31 -4.54
C TYR A 256 -11.05 1.11 -3.22
N LEU A 257 -10.47 2.18 -2.69
CA LEU A 257 -10.03 2.24 -1.31
C LEU A 257 -10.94 3.18 -0.53
N SER A 258 -11.69 2.66 0.43
CA SER A 258 -12.62 3.43 1.27
C SER A 258 -12.05 3.64 2.67
N VAL A 259 -11.98 4.91 3.08
CA VAL A 259 -11.57 5.34 4.42
C VAL A 259 -12.58 6.35 4.97
N VAL A 260 -13.46 5.88 5.87
CA VAL A 260 -14.49 6.71 6.52
C VAL A 260 -15.40 7.43 5.51
N ALA A 261 -15.80 6.73 4.44
CA ALA A 261 -16.82 7.23 3.52
C ALA A 261 -18.14 7.49 4.27
N GLY A 262 -18.79 8.63 3.98
CA GLY A 262 -20.03 9.03 4.66
C GLY A 262 -21.30 8.36 4.12
N GLN A 263 -21.19 7.67 2.98
CA GLN A 263 -22.29 7.04 2.26
C GLN A 263 -21.98 5.59 1.95
N ARG A 264 -23.05 4.80 1.83
CA ARG A 264 -22.95 3.41 1.41
C ARG A 264 -22.92 3.38 -0.10
N LEU A 265 -21.96 2.70 -0.69
CA LEU A 265 -21.90 2.53 -2.14
C LEU A 265 -23.00 1.56 -2.59
N GLY A 266 -23.77 1.95 -3.61
CA GLY A 266 -24.77 1.10 -4.22
C GLY A 266 -24.18 -0.05 -5.04
N ALA A 267 -25.05 -0.97 -5.46
CA ALA A 267 -24.65 -2.18 -6.16
C ALA A 267 -23.98 -1.88 -7.52
N GLU A 268 -24.48 -0.89 -8.25
CA GLU A 268 -23.91 -0.52 -9.55
C GLU A 268 -22.51 0.08 -9.43
N LEU A 269 -22.27 0.88 -8.38
CA LEU A 269 -20.96 1.48 -8.15
C LEU A 269 -19.96 0.40 -7.69
N LEU A 270 -20.39 -0.50 -6.79
CA LEU A 270 -19.59 -1.63 -6.29
C LEU A 270 -19.27 -2.69 -7.35
N SER A 271 -19.98 -2.72 -8.48
CA SER A 271 -19.72 -3.68 -9.56
C SER A 271 -18.75 -3.16 -10.63
N ILE A 272 -18.23 -1.94 -10.47
CA ILE A 272 -17.33 -1.33 -11.45
C ILE A 272 -15.87 -1.81 -11.26
N PRO A 273 -15.25 -1.70 -10.07
CA PRO A 273 -13.87 -2.09 -9.92
C PRO A 273 -13.74 -3.60 -9.74
N ASP A 274 -12.54 -4.12 -9.99
CA ASP A 274 -12.20 -5.51 -9.67
C ASP A 274 -12.26 -5.73 -8.15
N ASP A 275 -11.71 -4.78 -7.39
CA ASP A 275 -11.71 -4.81 -5.93
C ASP A 275 -12.28 -3.54 -5.30
N ALA A 276 -13.11 -3.72 -4.27
CA ALA A 276 -13.56 -2.61 -3.43
C ALA A 276 -13.23 -2.94 -1.97
N VAL A 277 -12.30 -2.20 -1.37
CA VAL A 277 -11.76 -2.45 -0.03
C VAL A 277 -12.08 -1.27 0.89
N ASN A 278 -12.61 -1.57 2.08
CA ASN A 278 -12.84 -0.56 3.12
C ASN A 278 -11.94 -0.83 4.34
N LEU A 279 -11.36 0.24 4.88
CA LEU A 279 -10.60 0.23 6.11
C LEU A 279 -11.48 0.67 7.29
N HIS A 280 -12.00 -0.32 8.02
CA HIS A 280 -12.86 -0.10 9.17
C HIS A 280 -12.06 -0.05 10.46
N GLY A 281 -12.32 0.94 11.31
CA GLY A 281 -11.55 1.23 12.53
C GLY A 281 -11.84 0.33 13.73
N SER A 282 -12.15 -0.95 13.51
CA SER A 282 -12.28 -1.96 14.57
C SER A 282 -11.66 -3.29 14.14
N LEU A 283 -11.59 -4.25 15.07
CA LEU A 283 -11.27 -5.65 14.78
C LEU A 283 -12.57 -6.40 14.46
N LEU A 284 -12.99 -6.37 13.18
CA LEU A 284 -14.21 -7.04 12.73
C LEU A 284 -14.20 -8.54 13.09
N PRO A 285 -15.37 -9.14 13.40
CA PRO A 285 -16.73 -8.56 13.29
C PRO A 285 -17.10 -7.55 14.37
N LYS A 286 -16.32 -7.41 15.47
CA LYS A 286 -16.69 -6.50 16.56
C LYS A 286 -16.79 -5.05 16.11
N TYR A 287 -17.77 -4.32 16.65
CA TYR A 287 -17.92 -2.88 16.47
C TYR A 287 -18.09 -2.44 15.01
N ARG A 288 -18.88 -3.18 14.23
CA ARG A 288 -19.40 -2.69 12.95
C ARG A 288 -20.14 -1.38 13.15
N GLY A 289 -20.17 -0.55 12.12
CA GLY A 289 -20.90 0.72 12.15
C GLY A 289 -20.06 1.87 12.69
N ARG A 290 -20.47 2.47 13.81
CA ARG A 290 -20.02 3.84 14.17
C ARG A 290 -19.44 3.93 15.57
N ALA A 291 -18.70 5.02 15.82
CA ALA A 291 -18.06 5.31 17.10
C ALA A 291 -17.05 4.25 17.54
N VAL A 292 -16.27 3.72 16.60
CA VAL A 292 -15.29 2.64 16.81
C VAL A 292 -14.16 2.98 17.78
N GLY A 293 -13.87 4.27 18.01
CA GLY A 293 -12.96 4.71 19.08
C GLY A 293 -13.58 4.71 20.48
N PHE A 294 -14.92 4.70 20.59
CA PHE A 294 -15.64 4.73 21.86
C PHE A 294 -15.92 3.32 22.40
N TRP A 295 -16.40 2.40 21.55
CA TRP A 295 -16.89 1.10 22.01
C TRP A 295 -15.85 0.20 22.68
N PRO A 296 -14.61 0.07 22.16
CA PRO A 296 -13.56 -0.70 22.83
C PRO A 296 -13.27 -0.16 24.24
N LEU A 297 -13.15 1.15 24.40
CA LEU A 297 -12.96 1.80 25.71
C LEU A 297 -14.20 1.63 26.62
N TYR A 298 -15.40 1.67 26.05
CA TYR A 298 -16.65 1.50 26.78
C TYR A 298 -16.83 0.10 27.35
N HIS A 299 -16.46 -0.94 26.59
CA HIS A 299 -16.50 -2.32 27.06
C HIS A 299 -15.29 -2.66 27.94
N GLY A 300 -14.18 -1.94 27.79
CA GLY A 300 -12.94 -2.17 28.55
C GLY A 300 -12.07 -3.22 27.89
N ASP A 301 -12.01 -3.20 26.55
CA ASP A 301 -11.17 -4.09 25.77
C ASP A 301 -9.69 -3.72 25.96
N ASP A 302 -8.83 -4.73 25.92
CA ASP A 302 -7.38 -4.58 26.01
C ASP A 302 -6.73 -4.15 24.69
N ARG A 303 -7.42 -4.42 23.56
CA ARG A 303 -6.95 -4.13 22.20
C ARG A 303 -8.10 -3.70 21.29
N THR A 304 -7.74 -2.87 20.33
CA THR A 304 -8.58 -2.56 19.15
C THR A 304 -7.67 -2.52 17.92
N GLY A 305 -8.19 -2.07 16.77
CA GLY A 305 -7.41 -2.05 15.55
C GLY A 305 -8.20 -1.62 14.33
N VAL A 306 -7.62 -1.87 13.16
CA VAL A 306 -8.20 -1.60 11.84
C VAL A 306 -8.34 -2.92 11.09
N THR A 307 -9.44 -3.08 10.37
CA THR A 307 -9.70 -4.20 9.47
C THR A 307 -9.83 -3.69 8.04
N ALA A 308 -9.06 -4.27 7.13
CA ALA A 308 -9.34 -4.21 5.70
C ALA A 308 -10.31 -5.33 5.33
N HIS A 309 -11.41 -5.00 4.68
CA HIS A 309 -12.39 -5.98 4.24
C HIS A 309 -12.95 -5.58 2.87
N VAL A 310 -13.40 -6.58 2.12
CA VAL A 310 -14.10 -6.37 0.85
C VAL A 310 -15.43 -5.68 1.14
N MET A 311 -15.77 -4.68 0.36
CA MET A 311 -17.02 -3.94 0.46
C MET A 311 -18.16 -4.77 -0.10
N THR A 312 -19.29 -4.74 0.59
CA THR A 312 -20.54 -5.32 0.10
C THR A 312 -21.65 -4.28 0.26
N ARG A 313 -22.88 -4.63 -0.14
CA ARG A 313 -24.04 -3.78 0.09
C ARG A 313 -24.34 -3.57 1.59
N GLU A 314 -23.78 -4.37 2.49
CA GLU A 314 -23.92 -4.18 3.92
C GLU A 314 -22.70 -3.47 4.50
N TRP A 315 -22.95 -2.58 5.46
CA TRP A 315 -21.89 -1.90 6.19
C TRP A 315 -21.02 -2.92 6.94
N ASP A 316 -19.72 -2.86 6.67
CA ASP A 316 -18.68 -3.57 7.41
C ASP A 316 -18.93 -5.08 7.55
N ALA A 317 -19.56 -5.69 6.54
CA ALA A 317 -20.04 -7.09 6.57
C ALA A 317 -19.27 -8.02 5.63
N GLY A 318 -18.49 -7.47 4.70
CA GLY A 318 -17.82 -8.28 3.70
C GLY A 318 -16.63 -9.06 4.24
N PRO A 319 -16.12 -10.03 3.47
CA PRO A 319 -14.96 -10.84 3.82
C PRO A 319 -13.75 -10.01 4.27
N ILE A 320 -13.06 -10.46 5.31
CA ILE A 320 -11.89 -9.80 5.88
C ILE A 320 -10.65 -10.18 5.07
N ILE A 321 -9.86 -9.19 4.70
CA ILE A 321 -8.55 -9.35 4.06
C ILE A 321 -7.48 -9.43 5.15
N GLU A 322 -7.34 -8.36 5.94
CA GLU A 322 -6.28 -8.25 6.95
C GLU A 322 -6.76 -7.42 8.16
N ARG A 323 -6.17 -7.69 9.34
CA ARG A 323 -6.41 -6.94 10.57
C ARG A 323 -5.11 -6.52 11.22
N ARG A 324 -5.01 -5.26 11.62
CA ARG A 324 -3.92 -4.75 12.46
C ARG A 324 -4.45 -4.30 13.79
N SER A 325 -3.76 -4.66 14.87
CA SER A 325 -4.24 -4.45 16.23
C SER A 325 -3.20 -3.75 17.10
N PHE A 326 -3.65 -2.90 18.01
CA PHE A 326 -2.82 -2.21 18.99
C PHE A 326 -3.45 -2.29 20.39
N ARG A 327 -2.63 -2.12 21.42
CA ARG A 327 -3.08 -2.15 22.82
C ARG A 327 -3.73 -0.83 23.22
N LEU A 328 -4.77 -0.93 24.03
CA LEU A 328 -5.41 0.19 24.70
C LEU A 328 -4.80 0.33 26.11
N SER A 329 -4.48 1.57 26.49
CA SER A 329 -4.09 1.96 27.84
C SER A 329 -5.32 2.37 28.64
N ALA A 330 -5.24 2.28 29.97
CA ALA A 330 -6.29 2.73 30.88
C ALA A 330 -6.55 4.24 30.79
N ASP A 331 -5.55 5.02 30.41
CA ASP A 331 -5.62 6.48 30.29
C ASP A 331 -5.99 6.94 28.87
N ASP A 332 -6.26 6.01 27.95
CA ASP A 332 -6.58 6.36 26.57
C ASP A 332 -7.91 7.11 26.47
N THR A 333 -7.86 8.26 25.80
CA THR A 333 -9.06 8.99 25.42
C THR A 333 -9.57 8.50 24.07
N VAL A 334 -10.85 8.77 23.78
CA VAL A 334 -11.41 8.50 22.43
C VAL A 334 -10.60 9.21 21.34
N HIS A 335 -10.09 10.42 21.60
CA HIS A 335 -9.22 11.15 20.69
C HIS A 335 -7.91 10.41 20.40
N ASP A 336 -7.25 9.87 21.44
CA ASP A 336 -6.00 9.13 21.28
C ASP A 336 -6.19 7.84 20.49
N VAL A 337 -7.33 7.18 20.69
CA VAL A 337 -7.69 5.98 19.93
C VAL A 337 -7.93 6.31 18.46
N TYR A 338 -8.67 7.38 18.13
CA TYR A 338 -8.86 7.77 16.72
C TYR A 338 -7.56 8.17 16.03
N ARG A 339 -6.63 8.82 16.74
CA ARG A 339 -5.30 9.12 16.19
C ARG A 339 -4.52 7.86 15.86
N ARG A 340 -4.47 6.88 16.77
CA ARG A 340 -3.81 5.59 16.52
C ARG A 340 -4.50 4.77 15.44
N LEU A 341 -5.83 4.78 15.38
CA LEU A 341 -6.57 4.14 14.29
C LEU A 341 -6.22 4.77 12.93
N SER A 342 -6.02 6.08 12.88
CA SER A 342 -5.58 6.77 11.66
C SER A 342 -4.19 6.32 11.23
N ASP A 343 -3.25 6.21 12.18
CA ASP A 343 -1.88 5.79 11.90
C ASP A 343 -1.82 4.33 11.44
N VAL A 344 -2.38 3.41 12.22
CA VAL A 344 -2.40 1.96 11.93
C VAL A 344 -3.17 1.66 10.65
N GLY A 345 -4.23 2.41 10.39
CA GLY A 345 -5.01 2.29 9.18
C GLY A 345 -4.26 2.79 7.95
N ALA A 346 -3.53 3.90 8.05
CA ALA A 346 -2.70 4.41 6.96
C ALA A 346 -1.61 3.41 6.60
N ASP A 347 -0.95 2.83 7.59
CA ASP A 347 0.06 1.78 7.38
C ASP A 347 -0.56 0.55 6.71
N LEU A 348 -1.73 0.09 7.17
CA LEU A 348 -2.43 -1.03 6.52
C LEU A 348 -2.78 -0.71 5.06
N ALA A 349 -3.18 0.52 4.77
CA ALA A 349 -3.52 0.94 3.41
C ALA A 349 -2.30 0.92 2.48
N CYS A 350 -1.15 1.44 2.95
CA CYS A 350 0.09 1.46 2.17
C CYS A 350 0.51 0.03 1.82
N ASP A 351 0.56 -0.86 2.82
CA ASP A 351 0.97 -2.26 2.60
C ASP A 351 -0.01 -3.04 1.70
N LEU A 352 -1.28 -2.62 1.60
CA LEU A 352 -2.23 -3.18 0.64
C LEU A 352 -1.96 -2.66 -0.78
N LEU A 353 -1.71 -1.36 -0.93
CA LEU A 353 -1.41 -0.75 -2.23
C LEU A 353 -0.06 -1.24 -2.80
N GLU A 354 0.95 -1.43 -1.95
CA GLU A 354 2.26 -1.97 -2.33
C GLU A 354 2.19 -3.38 -2.91
N ARG A 355 1.20 -4.18 -2.47
CA ARG A 355 0.99 -5.56 -2.93
C ARG A 355 0.01 -5.66 -4.10
N TYR A 356 -0.67 -4.58 -4.48
CA TYR A 356 -1.68 -4.60 -5.53
C TYR A 356 -1.03 -4.47 -6.93
N PRO A 357 -1.53 -5.18 -7.97
CA PRO A 357 -2.60 -6.17 -7.94
C PRO A 357 -2.16 -7.52 -7.36
N THR A 358 -2.95 -8.05 -6.42
CA THR A 358 -2.81 -9.42 -5.90
C THR A 358 -4.18 -9.99 -5.61
N ASP A 359 -4.33 -11.31 -5.74
CA ASP A 359 -5.51 -11.98 -5.21
C ASP A 359 -5.50 -11.83 -3.68
N PHE A 360 -6.43 -11.05 -3.15
CA PHE A 360 -6.58 -10.92 -1.70
C PHE A 360 -7.07 -12.24 -1.10
N GLU A 361 -6.25 -12.89 -0.28
CA GLU A 361 -6.74 -13.98 0.57
C GLU A 361 -7.78 -13.42 1.55
N THR A 362 -9.01 -13.89 1.46
CA THR A 362 -10.10 -13.43 2.35
C THR A 362 -10.58 -14.51 3.30
N ARG A 363 -11.12 -14.07 4.43
CA ARG A 363 -11.77 -14.91 5.44
C ARG A 363 -13.21 -14.45 5.65
N PRO A 364 -14.16 -15.36 5.92
CA PRO A 364 -15.52 -14.96 6.25
C PRO A 364 -15.56 -13.97 7.42
N ASN A 365 -16.42 -12.96 7.28
CA ASN A 365 -16.76 -12.04 8.35
C ASN A 365 -18.11 -12.50 8.93
N GLU A 366 -18.05 -13.44 9.87
CA GLU A 366 -19.25 -13.96 10.51
C GLU A 366 -19.83 -12.89 11.43
N THR A 367 -20.86 -12.20 10.94
CA THR A 367 -21.48 -11.09 11.67
C THR A 367 -22.84 -11.45 12.24
N THR A 368 -23.13 -10.90 13.40
CA THR A 368 -24.44 -10.94 14.07
C THR A 368 -25.02 -9.52 14.20
N PRO A 369 -26.32 -9.37 14.47
CA PRO A 369 -26.90 -8.06 14.77
C PRO A 369 -26.24 -7.34 15.97
N ASP A 370 -25.71 -8.10 16.93
CA ASP A 370 -25.07 -7.55 18.14
C ASP A 370 -23.70 -6.92 17.86
N ASP A 371 -23.08 -7.27 16.73
CA ASP A 371 -21.81 -6.68 16.31
C ASP A 371 -21.94 -5.26 15.78
N TYR A 372 -23.16 -4.84 15.40
CA TYR A 372 -23.41 -3.52 14.84
C TYR A 372 -23.73 -2.48 15.91
N HIS A 373 -22.86 -1.48 16.02
CA HIS A 373 -23.02 -0.39 16.97
C HIS A 373 -23.32 0.96 16.30
N THR A 374 -24.23 1.69 16.92
CA THR A 374 -24.55 3.06 16.52
C THR A 374 -23.73 4.07 17.33
N LEU A 375 -24.13 5.35 17.35
CA LEU A 375 -23.51 6.31 18.26
C LEU A 375 -23.98 6.04 19.69
N PRO A 376 -23.12 6.23 20.71
CA PRO A 376 -23.51 5.97 22.08
C PRO A 376 -24.66 6.87 22.53
N THR A 377 -25.58 6.28 23.27
CA THR A 377 -26.69 6.97 23.92
C THR A 377 -26.19 7.86 25.06
N PRO A 378 -26.99 8.85 25.51
CA PRO A 378 -26.65 9.63 26.69
C PRO A 378 -26.45 8.80 27.97
N ALA A 379 -27.09 7.63 28.08
CA ALA A 379 -26.92 6.72 29.21
C ALA A 379 -25.54 6.04 29.17
N GLU A 380 -25.15 5.51 28.02
CA GLU A 380 -23.84 4.89 27.81
C GLU A 380 -22.72 5.90 27.99
N ARG A 381 -22.87 7.13 27.47
CA ARG A 381 -21.93 8.22 27.71
C ARG A 381 -21.75 8.54 29.21
N ARG A 382 -22.84 8.55 29.99
CA ARG A 382 -22.75 8.76 31.44
C ARG A 382 -22.01 7.61 32.12
N ARG A 383 -22.28 6.36 31.72
CA ARG A 383 -21.58 5.17 32.23
C ARG A 383 -20.09 5.21 31.87
N PHE A 384 -19.76 5.58 30.63
CA PHE A 384 -18.40 5.77 30.14
C PHE A 384 -17.59 6.71 31.05
N ARG A 385 -18.13 7.91 31.31
CA ARG A 385 -17.46 8.88 32.20
C ARG A 385 -17.38 8.41 33.65
N ARG A 386 -18.39 7.70 34.17
CA ARG A 386 -18.35 7.15 35.55
C ARG A 386 -17.26 6.10 35.74
N ARG A 387 -16.82 5.43 34.66
CA ARG A 387 -15.70 4.49 34.67
C ARG A 387 -14.33 5.17 34.58
N GLY A 388 -14.27 6.50 34.53
CA GLY A 388 -13.04 7.27 34.40
C GLY A 388 -12.63 7.59 32.96
N ASN A 389 -13.32 7.04 31.96
CA ASN A 389 -12.95 7.25 30.57
C ASN A 389 -13.27 8.68 30.08
N ALA A 390 -12.47 9.18 29.13
CA ALA A 390 -12.59 10.52 28.57
C ALA A 390 -12.65 10.51 27.03
N PHE A 391 -13.25 11.56 26.46
CA PHE A 391 -13.27 11.75 25.00
C PHE A 391 -12.04 12.49 24.47
N LEU A 392 -11.41 13.29 25.33
CA LEU A 392 -10.32 14.22 25.06
C LEU A 392 -9.35 14.27 26.22
#